data_AF-A0A9X3F7Y1-F1
#
_entry.id   AF-A0A9X3F7Y1-F1
#
_cell.length_a   1.000
_cell.length_b   1.000
_cell.length_c   1.000
_cell.angle_alpha   90.00
_cell.angle_beta   90.00
_cell.angle_gamma   90.00
#
_symmetry.space_group_name_H-M   'P 1'
#
loop_
_entity.id
_entity.type
_entity.pdbx_description
1 polymer ?
#
loop_
_entity_poly.entity_id
_entity_poly.type
_entity_poly.pdbx_seq_one_letter_code
_entity_poly.pdbx_strand_id
1 'polypeptide(L)'
;MLDVRVEDGATALCHGSCTYGETPHVEVLGDIAAFLADNPREVVTILYEDSAEVDAIAADYAALGLEDKVFVYAGGPFPTLEEMIAADTRLVVTAEQGGPPPAWYHHLWDLAWDTPYSYMSAEEFSCALNRGEADNPLFLVNHWVNSVLDLPSEMNAIEVNTYEVLHARVVECMQASGDFPNFVAVDYYERGDLFAVVDAINGV
;
A
#
# COMPACT_ATOMS: atom_id res chain seq x y z
N MET A 1 1.50 -2.59 -1.81
CA MET A 1 0.52 -3.60 -1.36
C MET A 1 1.13 -4.96 -1.60
N LEU A 2 1.05 -5.88 -0.65
CA LEU A 2 1.64 -7.23 -0.74
C LEU A 2 0.61 -8.26 -0.32
N ASP A 3 0.32 -9.24 -1.16
CA ASP A 3 -0.46 -10.42 -0.77
C ASP A 3 0.45 -11.36 0.01
N VAL A 4 0.09 -11.69 1.24
CA VAL A 4 0.86 -12.62 2.07
C VAL A 4 0.01 -13.82 2.50
N ARG A 5 0.53 -15.02 2.24
CA ARG A 5 -0.15 -16.31 2.47
C ARG A 5 0.79 -17.30 3.15
N VAL A 6 0.26 -18.41 3.63
CA VAL A 6 1.07 -19.55 4.10
C VAL A 6 1.03 -20.66 3.05
N GLU A 7 2.20 -20.99 2.51
CA GLU A 7 2.41 -22.05 1.52
C GLU A 7 3.50 -23.01 2.04
N ASP A 8 3.21 -24.31 1.99
CA ASP A 8 4.11 -25.37 2.52
C ASP A 8 4.65 -25.12 3.95
N GLY A 9 3.88 -24.41 4.77
CA GLY A 9 4.22 -24.08 6.16
C GLY A 9 5.13 -22.86 6.34
N ALA A 10 5.38 -22.09 5.29
CA ALA A 10 6.12 -20.83 5.32
C ALA A 10 5.28 -19.68 4.73
N THR A 11 5.61 -18.46 5.13
CA THR A 11 5.02 -17.23 4.60
C THR A 11 5.58 -16.92 3.22
N ALA A 12 4.70 -16.68 2.25
CA ALA A 12 5.05 -16.38 0.88
C ALA A 12 4.18 -15.26 0.31
N LEU A 13 4.75 -14.50 -0.62
CA LEU A 13 4.02 -13.55 -1.42
C LEU A 13 3.53 -14.20 -2.71
N CYS A 14 2.22 -14.20 -2.92
CA CYS A 14 1.56 -14.74 -4.11
C CYS A 14 0.11 -14.25 -4.18
N HIS A 15 -0.39 -14.06 -5.41
CA HIS A 15 -1.75 -13.62 -5.66
C HIS A 15 -2.62 -14.78 -6.17
N GLY A 16 -3.69 -15.10 -5.46
CA GLY A 16 -4.53 -16.26 -5.75
C GLY A 16 -3.83 -17.60 -5.47
N SER A 17 -3.41 -18.31 -6.51
CA SER A 17 -2.74 -19.61 -6.36
C SER A 17 -1.23 -19.47 -6.49
N CYS A 18 -0.50 -19.82 -5.43
CA CYS A 18 0.96 -19.68 -5.36
C CYS A 18 1.69 -20.63 -6.34
N THR A 19 0.98 -21.60 -6.92
CA THR A 19 1.45 -22.42 -8.05
C THR A 19 1.83 -21.61 -9.29
N TYR A 20 1.33 -20.38 -9.45
CA TYR A 20 1.68 -19.50 -10.56
C TYR A 20 2.98 -18.73 -10.35
N GLY A 21 3.52 -18.76 -9.13
CA GLY A 21 4.70 -18.03 -8.73
C GLY A 21 4.54 -17.53 -7.31
N GLU A 22 5.62 -17.65 -6.54
CA GLU A 22 5.69 -17.17 -5.18
C GLU A 22 7.08 -16.60 -4.90
N THR A 23 7.17 -15.73 -3.91
CA THR A 23 8.45 -15.25 -3.38
C THR A 23 8.41 -15.36 -1.86
N PRO A 24 9.42 -15.94 -1.20
CA PRO A 24 9.44 -16.03 0.26
C PRO A 24 9.29 -14.64 0.90
N HIS A 25 8.37 -14.51 1.85
CA HIS A 25 8.07 -13.22 2.47
C HIS A 25 9.31 -12.62 3.18
N VAL A 26 10.08 -13.47 3.87
CA VAL A 26 11.33 -13.07 4.54
C VAL A 26 12.39 -12.53 3.58
N GLU A 27 12.42 -12.98 2.32
CA GLU A 27 13.37 -12.44 1.32
C GLU A 27 12.98 -11.00 0.94
N VAL A 28 11.69 -10.75 0.71
CA VAL A 28 11.20 -9.40 0.38
C VAL A 28 11.37 -8.44 1.56
N LEU A 29 11.14 -8.89 2.80
CA LEU A 29 11.46 -8.10 3.98
C LEU A 29 12.96 -7.83 4.11
N GLY A 30 13.82 -8.78 3.71
CA GLY A 30 15.26 -8.59 3.65
C GLY A 30 15.66 -7.47 2.69
N ASP A 31 15.02 -7.41 1.52
CA ASP A 31 15.23 -6.33 0.55
C ASP A 31 14.77 -4.97 1.09
N ILE A 32 13.62 -4.92 1.79
CA ILE A 32 13.13 -3.70 2.46
C ILE A 32 14.10 -3.26 3.57
N ALA A 33 14.62 -4.21 4.36
CA ALA A 33 15.60 -3.92 5.41
C ALA A 33 16.89 -3.32 4.83
N ALA A 34 17.40 -3.89 3.73
CA ALA A 34 18.56 -3.38 3.02
C ALA A 34 18.30 -1.98 2.45
N PHE A 35 17.14 -1.78 1.81
CA PHE A 35 16.74 -0.48 1.29
C PHE A 35 16.68 0.59 2.39
N LEU A 36 16.06 0.32 3.54
CA LEU A 36 15.98 1.26 4.65
C LEU A 36 17.36 1.55 5.28
N ALA A 37 18.29 0.60 5.24
CA ALA A 37 19.66 0.80 5.71
C ALA A 37 20.46 1.71 4.76
N ASP A 38 20.32 1.51 3.45
CA ASP A 38 21.02 2.29 2.43
C ASP A 38 20.40 3.69 2.23
N ASN A 39 19.12 3.84 2.58
CA ASN A 39 18.36 5.08 2.39
C ASN A 39 17.81 5.59 3.73
N PRO A 40 18.62 6.27 4.56
CA PRO A 40 18.27 6.62 5.95
C PRO A 40 17.17 7.68 6.07
N ARG A 41 16.78 8.31 4.96
CA ARG A 41 15.73 9.34 4.92
C ARG A 41 14.41 8.82 4.33
N GLU A 42 14.36 7.57 3.91
CA GLU A 42 13.15 7.00 3.31
C GLU A 42 12.27 6.36 4.38
N VAL A 43 10.96 6.47 4.17
CA VAL A 43 9.91 5.84 4.95
C VAL A 43 9.14 4.93 4.01
N VAL A 44 8.90 3.68 4.44
CA VAL A 44 8.21 2.67 3.65
C VAL A 44 6.91 2.30 4.34
N THR A 45 5.83 2.18 3.58
CA THR A 45 4.55 1.66 4.07
C THR A 45 4.21 0.35 3.36
N ILE A 46 3.82 -0.65 4.14
CA ILE A 46 3.31 -1.93 3.65
C ILE A 46 1.82 -2.01 3.98
N LEU A 47 1.04 -2.24 2.93
CA LEU A 47 -0.38 -2.60 3.00
C LEU A 47 -0.48 -4.09 2.65
N TYR A 48 -0.71 -4.96 3.62
CA TYR A 48 -0.87 -6.39 3.37
C TYR A 48 -2.31 -6.74 3.01
N GLU A 49 -2.51 -7.46 1.91
CA GLU A 49 -3.67 -8.35 1.78
C GLU A 49 -3.29 -9.67 2.46
N ASP A 50 -3.62 -9.79 3.75
CA ASP A 50 -3.15 -10.90 4.58
C ASP A 50 -4.15 -12.04 4.68
N SER A 51 -3.70 -13.21 4.28
CA SER A 51 -4.32 -14.50 4.61
C SER A 51 -3.44 -15.35 5.53
N ALA A 52 -2.16 -14.99 5.66
CA ALA A 52 -1.27 -15.56 6.66
C ALA A 52 -1.62 -15.03 8.07
N GLU A 53 -1.43 -15.88 9.08
CA GLU A 53 -1.59 -15.48 10.47
C GLU A 53 -0.52 -14.47 10.88
N VAL A 54 -0.91 -13.47 11.68
CA VAL A 54 -0.03 -12.38 12.13
C VAL A 54 1.25 -12.88 12.81
N ASP A 55 1.18 -13.96 13.58
CA ASP A 55 2.34 -14.54 14.26
C ASP A 55 3.42 -15.04 13.28
N ALA A 56 3.01 -15.56 12.11
CA ALA A 56 3.93 -16.04 11.08
C ALA A 56 4.62 -14.86 10.39
N ILE A 57 3.86 -13.80 10.08
CA ILE A 57 4.40 -12.55 9.54
C ILE A 57 5.38 -11.92 10.54
N ALA A 58 4.97 -11.80 11.81
CA ALA A 58 5.81 -11.23 12.87
C ALA A 58 7.10 -12.01 13.10
N ALA A 59 7.08 -13.34 12.94
CA ALA A 59 8.29 -14.16 13.02
C ALA A 59 9.33 -13.79 11.96
N ASP A 60 8.92 -13.43 10.74
CA ASP A 60 9.85 -12.98 9.69
C ASP A 60 10.45 -11.61 10.00
N TYR A 61 9.66 -10.68 10.56
CA TYR A 61 10.17 -9.38 11.03
C TYR A 61 11.21 -9.58 12.14
N ALA A 62 10.94 -10.46 13.10
CA ALA A 62 11.87 -10.78 14.18
C ALA A 62 13.16 -11.45 13.66
N ALA A 63 13.04 -12.34 12.65
CA ALA A 63 14.19 -13.00 12.03
C ALA A 63 15.18 -12.01 11.39
N LEU A 64 14.68 -10.86 10.93
CA LEU A 64 15.47 -9.79 10.31
C LEU A 64 15.80 -8.64 11.26
N GLY A 65 15.28 -8.66 12.49
CA GLY A 65 15.43 -7.55 13.44
C GLY A 65 14.77 -6.25 12.97
N LEU A 66 13.68 -6.35 12.20
CA LEU A 66 12.95 -5.19 11.68
C LEU A 66 11.99 -4.55 12.69
N GLU A 67 11.67 -5.23 13.79
CA GLU A 67 10.66 -4.81 14.76
C GLU A 67 10.90 -3.38 15.29
N ASP A 68 12.15 -3.02 15.58
CA ASP A 68 12.52 -1.68 16.08
C ASP A 68 12.32 -0.57 15.03
N LYS A 69 12.18 -0.92 13.75
CA LYS A 69 11.91 0.04 12.66
C LYS A 69 10.43 0.23 12.40
N VAL A 70 9.57 -0.61 12.95
CA VAL A 70 8.13 -0.53 12.69
C VAL A 70 7.51 0.54 13.59
N PHE A 71 6.85 1.50 12.96
CA PHE A 71 6.06 2.52 13.64
C PHE A 71 4.86 1.86 14.37
N VAL A 72 4.54 2.37 15.56
CA VAL A 72 3.33 1.98 16.32
C VAL A 72 2.43 3.20 16.42
N TYR A 73 1.24 3.12 15.84
CA TYR A 73 0.23 4.16 15.95
C TYR A 73 -0.49 4.04 17.30
N ALA A 74 -0.37 5.08 18.13
CA ALA A 74 -0.98 5.13 19.46
C ALA A 74 -2.20 6.07 19.54
N GLY A 75 -2.77 6.43 18.39
CA GLY A 75 -3.84 7.43 18.27
C GLY A 75 -3.34 8.87 18.15
N GLY A 76 -4.24 9.77 17.75
CA GLY A 76 -3.92 11.19 17.50
C GLY A 76 -3.38 11.43 16.08
N PRO A 77 -2.81 12.60 15.79
CA PRO A 77 -2.23 12.88 14.48
C PRO A 77 -1.05 11.96 14.18
N PHE A 78 -0.91 11.54 12.92
CA PHE A 78 0.31 10.90 12.46
C PHE A 78 1.52 11.82 12.66
N PRO A 79 2.70 11.28 13.03
CA PRO A 79 3.93 12.06 13.03
C PRO A 79 4.30 12.51 11.62
N THR A 80 5.11 13.55 11.55
CA THR A 80 5.75 13.95 10.28
C THR A 80 6.76 12.89 9.84
N LEU A 81 7.07 12.84 8.54
CA LEU A 81 8.13 11.97 8.02
C LEU A 81 9.48 12.27 8.69
N GLU A 82 9.78 13.54 9.00
CA GLU A 82 11.02 13.91 9.71
C GLU A 82 11.09 13.34 11.13
N GLU A 83 9.98 13.32 11.86
CA GLU A 83 9.91 12.70 13.19
C GLU A 83 10.08 11.19 13.12
N MET A 84 9.46 10.52 12.14
CA MET A 84 9.65 9.09 11.91
C MET A 84 11.10 8.75 11.56
N ILE A 85 11.75 9.59 10.73
CA ILE A 85 13.16 9.45 10.38
C ILE A 85 14.05 9.64 11.61
N ALA A 86 13.78 10.66 12.43
CA ALA A 86 14.55 10.93 13.64
C ALA A 86 14.43 9.83 14.70
N ALA A 87 13.28 9.17 14.77
CA ALA A 87 13.03 8.03 15.68
C ALA A 87 13.51 6.68 15.12
N ASP A 88 13.91 6.62 13.84
CA ASP A 88 14.19 5.40 13.06
C ASP A 88 13.03 4.39 13.02
N THR A 89 11.80 4.84 13.24
CA THR A 89 10.56 4.05 13.07
C THR A 89 9.98 4.30 11.67
N ARG A 90 10.73 3.93 10.64
CA ARG A 90 10.50 4.30 9.24
C ARG A 90 9.73 3.26 8.42
N LEU A 91 9.20 2.24 9.07
CA LEU A 91 8.36 1.22 8.43
C LEU A 91 6.94 1.27 9.02
N VAL A 92 5.94 1.55 8.20
CA VAL A 92 4.53 1.48 8.59
C VAL A 92 3.96 0.18 8.08
N VAL A 93 3.40 -0.65 8.97
CA VAL A 93 2.80 -1.93 8.60
C VAL A 93 1.31 -1.89 8.88
N THR A 94 0.53 -2.25 7.88
CA THR A 94 -0.93 -2.36 7.96
C THR A 94 -1.39 -3.62 7.25
N ALA A 95 -2.55 -4.12 7.63
CA ALA A 95 -3.11 -5.37 7.12
C ALA A 95 -4.62 -5.25 6.91
N GLU A 96 -5.13 -5.80 5.80
CA GLU A 96 -6.55 -5.71 5.47
C GLU A 96 -7.45 -6.53 6.39
N GLN A 97 -6.95 -7.66 6.93
CA GLN A 97 -7.72 -8.58 7.76
C GLN A 97 -7.23 -8.61 9.21
N GLY A 98 -5.92 -8.73 9.42
CA GLY A 98 -5.35 -8.81 10.75
C GLY A 98 -5.27 -7.47 11.47
N GLY A 99 -4.76 -7.53 12.70
CA GLY A 99 -4.61 -6.38 13.59
C GLY A 99 -3.78 -6.76 14.82
N PRO A 100 -3.58 -5.84 15.78
CA PRO A 100 -2.72 -6.10 16.92
C PRO A 100 -3.30 -7.21 17.82
N PRO A 101 -2.45 -8.06 18.45
CA PRO A 101 -0.99 -7.98 18.55
C PRO A 101 -0.21 -8.56 17.34
N PRO A 102 1.07 -8.17 17.14
CA PRO A 102 1.84 -7.19 17.91
C PRO A 102 1.35 -5.76 17.67
N ALA A 103 1.69 -4.83 18.58
CA ALA A 103 1.13 -3.48 18.59
C ALA A 103 1.36 -2.67 17.29
N TRP A 104 2.41 -3.03 16.53
CA TRP A 104 2.75 -2.40 15.26
C TRP A 104 2.00 -2.98 14.05
N TYR A 105 1.28 -4.10 14.21
CA TYR A 105 0.53 -4.72 13.11
C TYR A 105 -0.87 -4.14 13.06
N HIS A 106 -1.02 -3.00 12.40
CA HIS A 106 -2.28 -2.25 12.42
C HIS A 106 -3.32 -2.84 11.48
N HIS A 107 -4.57 -2.85 11.91
CA HIS A 107 -5.68 -3.07 10.98
C HIS A 107 -5.82 -1.85 10.06
N LEU A 108 -5.72 -2.06 8.74
CA LEU A 108 -5.68 -0.97 7.76
C LEU A 108 -6.94 -0.10 7.83
N TRP A 109 -8.11 -0.70 7.97
CA TRP A 109 -9.39 0.01 7.90
C TRP A 109 -9.75 0.78 9.17
N ASP A 110 -8.94 0.65 10.24
CA ASP A 110 -9.00 1.53 11.41
C ASP A 110 -8.19 2.82 11.19
N LEU A 111 -7.32 2.87 10.16
CA LEU A 111 -6.39 3.97 9.91
C LEU A 111 -6.53 4.60 8.53
N ALA A 112 -7.09 3.88 7.56
CA ALA A 112 -7.21 4.32 6.19
C ALA A 112 -8.63 4.13 5.65
N TRP A 113 -8.94 4.89 4.61
CA TRP A 113 -10.08 4.64 3.74
C TRP A 113 -9.63 4.63 2.28
N ASP A 114 -10.41 3.98 1.42
CA ASP A 114 -10.07 3.87 0.00
C ASP A 114 -11.24 4.14 -0.96
N THR A 115 -10.88 4.34 -2.23
CA THR A 115 -11.83 4.36 -3.35
C THR A 115 -12.13 2.93 -3.84
N PRO A 116 -13.24 2.67 -4.55
CA PRO A 116 -13.45 1.38 -5.22
C PRO A 116 -12.32 1.08 -6.21
N TYR A 117 -12.22 -0.18 -6.60
CA TYR A 117 -11.08 -0.66 -7.38
C TYR A 117 -11.39 -1.68 -8.49
N SER A 118 -12.64 -2.13 -8.61
CA SER A 118 -13.06 -3.08 -9.66
C SER A 118 -13.67 -2.33 -10.85
N TYR A 119 -12.83 -1.69 -11.66
CA TYR A 119 -13.28 -0.91 -12.82
C TYR A 119 -12.98 -1.61 -14.14
N MET A 120 -13.90 -1.52 -15.09
CA MET A 120 -13.76 -2.05 -16.46
C MET A 120 -13.48 -0.96 -17.50
N SER A 121 -13.64 0.32 -17.12
CA SER A 121 -13.22 1.47 -17.91
C SER A 121 -12.91 2.69 -17.05
N ALA A 122 -12.21 3.67 -17.62
CA ALA A 122 -11.85 4.90 -16.91
C ALA A 122 -13.08 5.76 -16.56
N GLU A 123 -14.20 5.61 -17.27
CA GLU A 123 -15.44 6.34 -16.98
C GLU A 123 -16.17 5.83 -15.73
N GLU A 124 -15.83 4.63 -15.25
CA GLU A 124 -16.41 4.04 -14.03
C GLU A 124 -15.71 4.52 -12.76
N PHE A 125 -14.56 5.18 -12.91
CA PHE A 125 -13.79 5.74 -11.82
C PHE A 125 -14.67 6.58 -10.88
N SER A 126 -14.56 6.29 -9.58
CA SER A 126 -15.32 6.94 -8.52
C SER A 126 -14.40 7.32 -7.37
N CYS A 127 -14.73 8.41 -6.67
CA CYS A 127 -14.11 8.85 -5.43
C CYS A 127 -14.98 8.55 -4.20
N ALA A 128 -15.98 7.67 -4.34
CA ALA A 128 -16.80 7.22 -3.22
C ALA A 128 -15.96 6.45 -2.20
N LEU A 129 -16.39 6.44 -0.93
CA LEU A 129 -15.86 5.56 0.10
C LEU A 129 -16.15 4.10 -0.28
N ASN A 130 -15.14 3.24 -0.20
CA ASN A 130 -15.27 1.79 -0.41
C ASN A 130 -15.03 1.00 0.88
N ARG A 131 -13.85 1.12 1.50
CA ARG A 131 -13.50 0.51 2.78
C ARG A 131 -13.00 1.56 3.78
N GLY A 132 -13.03 1.22 5.07
CA GLY A 132 -12.68 2.12 6.16
C GLY A 132 -13.74 3.19 6.43
N GLU A 133 -13.34 4.25 7.12
CA GLU A 133 -14.20 5.37 7.48
C GLU A 133 -13.60 6.68 6.93
N ALA A 134 -14.45 7.58 6.43
CA ALA A 134 -13.98 8.81 5.76
C ALA A 134 -13.23 9.79 6.68
N ASP A 135 -13.30 9.63 8.01
CA ASP A 135 -12.54 10.41 8.99
C ASP A 135 -11.20 9.76 9.37
N ASN A 136 -10.87 8.61 8.77
CA ASN A 136 -9.58 7.96 8.97
C ASN A 136 -8.43 8.85 8.45
N PRO A 137 -7.27 8.83 9.13
CA PRO A 137 -6.17 9.74 8.85
C PRO A 137 -5.41 9.46 7.56
N LEU A 138 -5.60 8.29 6.93
CA LEU A 138 -4.93 7.90 5.70
C LEU A 138 -5.92 7.69 4.55
N PHE A 139 -5.54 8.15 3.36
CA PHE A 139 -6.37 8.01 2.16
C PHE A 139 -5.61 7.25 1.04
N LEU A 140 -6.21 6.16 0.56
CA LEU A 140 -5.75 5.35 -0.57
C LEU A 140 -6.64 5.58 -1.81
N VAL A 141 -6.05 6.10 -2.88
CA VAL A 141 -6.70 6.17 -4.20
C VAL A 141 -6.31 4.94 -5.00
N ASN A 142 -7.29 4.11 -5.32
CA ASN A 142 -7.13 2.96 -6.21
C ASN A 142 -7.35 3.39 -7.67
N HIS A 143 -6.40 3.13 -8.56
CA HIS A 143 -6.42 3.58 -9.95
C HIS A 143 -5.91 2.52 -10.92
N TRP A 144 -6.79 1.62 -11.34
CA TRP A 144 -6.52 0.67 -12.42
C TRP A 144 -7.82 0.27 -13.11
N VAL A 145 -7.69 -0.27 -14.32
CA VAL A 145 -8.80 -0.78 -15.12
C VAL A 145 -8.49 -2.21 -15.53
N ASN A 146 -9.36 -3.11 -15.14
CA ASN A 146 -9.25 -4.54 -15.43
C ASN A 146 -9.57 -4.83 -16.89
N SER A 147 -9.03 -5.94 -17.39
CA SER A 147 -9.45 -6.53 -18.65
C SER A 147 -10.89 -7.06 -18.55
N VAL A 148 -11.48 -7.43 -19.70
CA VAL A 148 -12.80 -8.09 -19.75
C VAL A 148 -12.88 -9.43 -18.99
N LEU A 149 -11.74 -9.98 -18.57
CA LEU A 149 -11.64 -11.18 -17.73
C LEU A 149 -11.44 -10.84 -16.24
N ASP A 150 -11.57 -9.58 -15.86
CA ASP A 150 -11.33 -9.07 -14.51
C ASP A 150 -9.90 -9.29 -14.02
N LEU A 151 -8.92 -9.19 -14.93
CA LEU A 151 -7.49 -9.34 -14.65
C LEU A 151 -6.71 -8.04 -14.94
N PRO A 152 -5.58 -7.79 -14.27
CA PRO A 152 -4.66 -6.71 -14.61
C PRO A 152 -4.31 -6.68 -16.09
N SER A 153 -4.21 -5.48 -16.66
CA SER A 153 -3.98 -5.27 -18.09
C SER A 153 -2.96 -4.16 -18.33
N GLU A 154 -1.78 -4.54 -18.83
CA GLU A 154 -0.72 -3.58 -19.18
C GLU A 154 -1.20 -2.57 -20.24
N MET A 155 -2.01 -3.01 -21.20
CA MET A 155 -2.59 -2.14 -22.22
C MET A 155 -3.52 -1.09 -21.60
N ASN A 156 -4.33 -1.48 -20.62
CA ASN A 156 -5.19 -0.53 -19.93
C ASN A 156 -4.36 0.41 -19.06
N ALA A 157 -3.32 -0.09 -18.39
CA ALA A 157 -2.41 0.74 -17.60
C ALA A 157 -1.73 1.82 -18.46
N ILE A 158 -1.32 1.51 -19.69
CA ILE A 158 -0.78 2.50 -20.64
C ILE A 158 -1.79 3.61 -20.94
N GLU A 159 -3.09 3.30 -20.98
CA GLU A 159 -4.15 4.28 -21.25
C GLU A 159 -4.50 5.12 -20.00
N VAL A 160 -4.67 4.47 -18.85
CA VAL A 160 -5.22 5.13 -17.66
C VAL A 160 -4.16 5.73 -16.75
N ASN A 161 -2.92 5.24 -16.74
CA ASN A 161 -1.85 5.82 -15.93
C ASN A 161 -1.21 7.07 -16.57
N THR A 162 -1.74 7.54 -17.70
CA THR A 162 -1.31 8.82 -18.32
C THR A 162 -1.52 9.98 -17.37
N TYR A 163 -0.68 11.01 -17.47
CA TYR A 163 -0.75 12.19 -16.61
C TYR A 163 -2.15 12.78 -16.60
N GLU A 164 -2.77 12.98 -17.77
CA GLU A 164 -4.09 13.61 -17.88
C GLU A 164 -5.18 12.84 -17.15
N VAL A 165 -5.16 11.51 -17.20
CA VAL A 165 -6.21 10.66 -16.59
C VAL A 165 -5.97 10.52 -15.09
N LEU A 166 -4.76 10.12 -14.70
CA LEU A 166 -4.43 9.87 -13.30
C LEU A 166 -4.43 11.16 -12.47
N HIS A 167 -3.81 12.25 -12.96
CA HIS A 167 -3.81 13.53 -12.24
C HIS A 167 -5.23 14.09 -12.09
N ALA A 168 -6.06 14.02 -13.14
CA ALA A 168 -7.44 14.48 -13.06
C ALA A 168 -8.23 13.71 -11.98
N ARG A 169 -8.10 12.37 -11.94
CA ARG A 169 -8.75 11.55 -10.91
C ARG A 169 -8.27 11.89 -9.50
N VAL A 170 -6.96 11.98 -9.30
CA VAL A 170 -6.38 12.29 -7.98
C VAL A 170 -6.87 13.65 -7.48
N VAL A 171 -6.85 14.68 -8.33
CA VAL A 171 -7.35 16.02 -7.99
C VAL A 171 -8.86 16.03 -7.75
N GLU A 172 -9.63 15.29 -8.54
CA GLU A 172 -11.07 15.14 -8.33
C GLU A 172 -11.36 14.54 -6.95
N CYS A 173 -10.67 13.45 -6.59
CA CYS A 173 -10.87 12.80 -5.30
C CYS A 173 -10.45 13.70 -4.13
N MET A 174 -9.33 14.43 -4.25
CA MET A 174 -8.93 15.44 -3.27
C MET A 174 -10.00 16.51 -3.07
N GLN A 175 -10.62 16.99 -4.15
CA GLN A 175 -11.68 18.00 -4.07
C GLN A 175 -12.99 17.44 -3.49
N ALA A 176 -13.29 16.17 -3.77
CA ALA A 176 -14.52 15.52 -3.33
C ALA A 176 -14.49 15.16 -1.84
N SER A 177 -13.37 14.63 -1.33
CA SER A 177 -13.23 14.27 0.08
C SER A 177 -12.73 15.43 0.95
N GLY A 178 -11.90 16.31 0.40
CA GLY A 178 -11.13 17.29 1.18
C GLY A 178 -9.83 16.73 1.77
N ASP A 179 -9.50 15.46 1.48
CA ASP A 179 -8.33 14.77 1.99
C ASP A 179 -7.18 14.73 0.97
N PHE A 180 -5.95 14.65 1.48
CA PHE A 180 -4.77 14.44 0.65
C PHE A 180 -4.46 12.93 0.55
N PRO A 181 -4.36 12.35 -0.65
CA PRO A 181 -3.99 10.95 -0.83
C PRO A 181 -2.61 10.66 -0.25
N ASN A 182 -2.55 9.77 0.74
CA ASN A 182 -1.29 9.23 1.25
C ASN A 182 -0.73 8.16 0.31
N PHE A 183 -1.63 7.45 -0.38
CA PHE A 183 -1.28 6.36 -1.29
C PHE A 183 -2.04 6.49 -2.61
N VAL A 184 -1.34 6.32 -3.73
CA VAL A 184 -1.91 6.20 -5.07
C VAL A 184 -1.48 4.85 -5.61
N ALA A 185 -2.41 3.91 -5.71
CA ALA A 185 -2.14 2.55 -6.17
C ALA A 185 -2.56 2.39 -7.63
N VAL A 186 -1.66 1.84 -8.44
CA VAL A 186 -1.88 1.56 -9.87
C VAL A 186 -1.37 0.17 -10.24
N ASP A 187 -1.91 -0.39 -11.31
CA ASP A 187 -1.32 -1.53 -11.99
C ASP A 187 -0.20 -1.07 -12.94
N TYR A 188 0.88 -1.88 -13.06
CA TYR A 188 2.05 -1.62 -13.90
C TYR A 188 2.61 -0.20 -13.69
N TYR A 189 3.11 0.09 -12.49
CA TYR A 189 3.57 1.43 -12.10
C TYR A 189 4.64 2.02 -13.02
N GLU A 190 5.37 1.18 -13.76
CA GLU A 190 6.34 1.56 -14.78
C GLU A 190 5.72 2.01 -16.12
N ARG A 191 4.38 2.01 -16.22
CA ARG A 191 3.62 2.46 -17.39
C ARG A 191 2.87 3.74 -17.04
N GLY A 192 2.99 4.74 -17.90
CA GLY A 192 2.38 6.05 -17.73
C GLY A 192 3.24 6.99 -16.89
N ASP A 193 2.59 7.90 -16.18
CA ASP A 193 3.18 9.10 -15.59
C ASP A 193 2.98 9.16 -14.06
N LEU A 194 2.82 8.02 -13.39
CA LEU A 194 2.57 7.93 -11.94
C LEU A 194 3.46 8.87 -11.13
N PHE A 195 4.78 8.78 -11.32
CA PHE A 195 5.73 9.59 -10.56
C PHE A 195 5.58 11.09 -10.86
N ALA A 196 5.32 11.49 -12.10
CA ALA A 196 5.09 12.89 -12.44
C ALA A 196 3.80 13.44 -11.79
N VAL A 197 2.76 12.61 -11.66
CA VAL A 197 1.54 12.99 -10.94
C VAL A 197 1.79 13.11 -9.44
N VAL A 198 2.49 12.14 -8.84
CA VAL A 198 2.83 12.17 -7.41
C VAL A 198 3.73 13.37 -7.08
N ASP A 199 4.70 13.70 -7.94
CA ASP A 199 5.55 14.88 -7.80
C ASP A 199 4.71 16.17 -7.86
N ALA A 200 3.78 16.26 -8.82
CA ALA A 200 2.93 17.43 -8.99
C ALA A 200 2.02 17.70 -7.77
N ILE A 201 1.40 16.67 -7.18
CA ILE A 201 0.55 16.85 -5.99
C ILE A 201 1.36 17.14 -4.72
N ASN A 202 2.62 16.70 -4.66
CA ASN A 202 3.55 17.03 -3.57
C ASN A 202 4.26 18.38 -3.78
N GLY A 203 4.18 18.96 -4.99
CA GLY A 203 4.77 20.24 -5.33
C GLY A 203 6.30 20.22 -5.48
N VAL A 204 6.86 19.11 -5.97
CA VAL A 204 8.31 18.91 -6.18
C VAL A 204 8.71 18.82 -7.64
#